data_AF-A0A0X3U3K1-F1
#
_entry.id   AF-A0A0X3U3K1-F1
#
_cell.length_a   1.000
_cell.length_b   1.000
_cell.length_c   1.000
_cell.angle_alpha   90.00
_cell.angle_beta   90.00
_cell.angle_gamma   90.00
#
_symmetry.space_group_name_H-M   'P 1'
#
loop_
_entity.id
_entity.type
_entity.pdbx_description
1 polymer ?
#
loop_
_entity_poly.entity_id
_entity_poly.type
_entity_poly.pdbx_seq_one_letter_code
_entity_poly.pdbx_strand_id
1 'polypeptide(L)'
;MGTWFGRLLARSDVQSLAMRLPVTRWMARRDGQEIFEVVQGFVSSQVLVALVALDIFDHLADGPMTARHLAHRLGVNANRLAVFLHAGAALGFLRVHRGDRYGLSRKGAALRGVPGLADMILHHRALYRDLESPESFLRNGSETELSGFWPYVGDAAQIGAEQAERYSLLMARSQRLVAEDTLRQVRLKNVRHLLDIGGGSGAFLAEVAQRYPAPRLTLFDLPQTRSAAQSYLEGVGQSDRITCTSGSFARDPLPAGADAISLIRVLYDHDDETVHRLFAKVFDALPPGGRLIISEPMSGGDHPDPITDVYFAIYTLAMGTGKTRSAAQISELLAASGFVQIAHPKPLRRYITSVVTAIKPG
;
A
#
# COMPACT_ATOMS: atom_id res chain seq x y z
N MET A 1 23.60 -13.51 14.47
CA MET A 1 24.49 -14.65 14.17
C MET A 1 25.80 -14.11 13.62
N GLY A 2 26.95 -14.51 14.17
CA GLY A 2 28.25 -13.90 13.86
C GLY A 2 28.76 -14.18 12.45
N THR A 3 29.51 -13.23 11.89
CA THR A 3 30.13 -13.22 10.55
C THR A 3 30.99 -14.45 10.20
N TRP A 4 31.43 -15.22 11.20
CA TRP A 4 32.13 -16.48 11.01
C TRP A 4 31.21 -17.63 10.56
N PHE A 5 30.00 -17.73 11.14
CA PHE A 5 29.04 -18.78 10.82
C PHE A 5 28.48 -18.63 9.40
N GLY A 6 28.21 -17.37 8.98
CA GLY A 6 27.80 -17.07 7.61
C GLY A 6 28.87 -17.43 6.57
N ARG A 7 30.15 -17.18 6.87
CA ARG A 7 31.28 -17.58 5.99
C ARG A 7 31.45 -19.09 5.89
N LEU A 8 31.10 -19.84 6.93
CA LEU A 8 31.17 -21.31 6.94
C LEU A 8 30.05 -21.92 6.06
N LEU A 9 28.82 -21.40 6.15
CA LEU A 9 27.66 -21.84 5.35
C LEU A 9 27.80 -21.52 3.84
N ALA A 10 28.61 -20.52 3.50
CA ALA A 10 28.87 -20.13 2.12
C ALA A 10 29.86 -21.06 1.38
N ARG A 11 30.53 -21.99 2.07
CA ARG A 11 31.51 -22.90 1.44
C ARG A 11 30.81 -24.10 0.79
N SER A 12 31.20 -24.40 -0.45
CA SER A 12 30.63 -25.50 -1.24
C SER A 12 30.88 -26.89 -0.64
N ASP A 13 31.98 -27.09 0.07
CA ASP A 13 32.30 -28.32 0.78
C ASP A 13 31.41 -28.56 2.01
N VAL A 14 31.10 -27.49 2.75
CA VAL A 14 30.15 -27.52 3.88
C VAL A 14 28.72 -27.76 3.39
N GLN A 15 28.31 -27.15 2.28
CA GLN A 15 27.01 -27.40 1.66
C GLN A 15 26.87 -28.86 1.16
N SER A 16 27.93 -29.40 0.54
CA SER A 16 27.98 -30.80 0.10
C SER A 16 27.91 -31.78 1.28
N LEU A 17 28.59 -31.47 2.40
CA LEU A 17 28.53 -32.25 3.64
C LEU A 17 27.14 -32.16 4.30
N ALA A 18 26.53 -30.98 4.32
CA ALA A 18 25.19 -30.73 4.86
C ALA A 18 24.10 -31.53 4.12
N MET A 19 24.29 -31.85 2.84
CA MET A 19 23.36 -32.69 2.08
C MET A 19 23.39 -34.18 2.47
N ARG A 20 24.37 -34.62 3.28
CA ARG A 20 24.53 -36.03 3.69
C ARG A 20 23.75 -36.40 4.96
N LEU A 21 23.43 -35.43 5.82
CA LEU A 21 22.66 -35.67 7.05
C LEU A 21 21.19 -35.25 6.86
N PRO A 22 20.21 -35.98 7.42
CA PRO A 22 18.78 -35.75 7.15
C PRO A 22 18.28 -34.34 7.53
N VAL A 23 18.69 -33.81 8.69
CA VAL A 23 18.25 -32.51 9.20
C VAL A 23 18.86 -31.36 8.39
N THR A 24 20.17 -31.38 8.17
CA THR A 24 20.86 -30.34 7.39
C THR A 24 20.48 -30.37 5.91
N ARG A 25 20.16 -31.55 5.35
CA ARG A 25 19.61 -31.69 3.99
C ARG A 25 18.21 -31.07 3.87
N TRP A 26 17.37 -31.23 4.89
CA TRP A 26 16.05 -30.60 4.91
C TRP A 26 16.17 -29.08 4.98
N MET A 27 17.05 -28.55 5.83
CA MET A 27 17.33 -27.12 5.91
C MET A 27 17.88 -26.58 4.58
N ALA A 28 18.90 -27.21 4.00
CA ALA A 28 19.47 -26.79 2.72
C ALA A 28 18.47 -26.81 1.56
N ARG A 29 17.55 -27.79 1.54
CA ARG A 29 16.46 -27.84 0.53
C ARG A 29 15.47 -26.70 0.73
N ARG A 30 15.10 -26.40 1.98
CA ARG A 30 14.21 -25.31 2.31
C ARG A 30 14.82 -23.97 1.91
N ASP A 31 16.06 -23.71 2.32
CA ASP A 31 16.77 -22.47 1.98
C ASP A 31 16.92 -22.31 0.47
N GLY A 32 17.27 -23.39 -0.24
CA GLY A 32 17.35 -23.39 -1.70
C GLY A 32 16.00 -23.07 -2.37
N GLN A 33 14.90 -23.57 -1.82
CA GLN A 33 13.56 -23.25 -2.31
C GLN A 33 13.19 -21.78 -2.03
N GLU A 34 13.43 -21.28 -0.82
CA GLU A 34 13.16 -19.89 -0.45
C GLU A 34 13.98 -18.90 -1.31
N ILE A 35 15.25 -19.23 -1.61
CA ILE A 35 16.08 -18.46 -2.54
C ILE A 35 15.49 -18.49 -3.95
N PHE A 36 15.11 -19.67 -4.45
CA PHE A 36 14.54 -19.78 -5.79
C PHE A 36 13.19 -19.06 -5.91
N GLU A 37 12.40 -19.03 -4.83
CA GLU A 37 11.17 -18.24 -4.74
C GLU A 37 11.43 -16.74 -4.94
N VAL A 38 12.53 -16.21 -4.41
CA VAL A 38 12.97 -14.83 -4.66
C VAL A 38 13.43 -14.66 -6.12
N VAL A 39 14.25 -15.58 -6.65
CA VAL A 39 14.74 -15.53 -8.03
C VAL A 39 13.59 -15.51 -9.04
N GLN A 40 12.57 -16.35 -8.84
CA GLN A 40 11.39 -16.39 -9.70
C GLN A 40 10.37 -15.27 -9.38
N GLY A 41 10.61 -14.45 -8.36
CA GLY A 41 9.68 -13.43 -7.88
C GLY A 41 9.29 -12.44 -8.98
N PHE A 42 10.27 -11.96 -9.76
CA PHE A 42 10.00 -11.08 -10.90
C PHE A 42 9.10 -11.75 -11.94
N VAL A 43 9.40 -13.00 -12.32
CA VAL A 43 8.58 -13.77 -13.26
C VAL A 43 7.16 -13.96 -12.72
N SER A 44 7.03 -14.23 -11.42
CA SER A 44 5.74 -14.39 -10.76
C SER A 44 4.89 -13.12 -10.81
N SER A 45 5.51 -11.95 -10.59
CA SER A 45 4.88 -10.64 -10.76
C SER A 45 4.43 -10.41 -12.21
N GLN A 46 5.27 -10.76 -13.20
CA GLN A 46 4.90 -10.62 -14.61
C GLN A 46 3.77 -11.56 -15.04
N VAL A 47 3.70 -12.77 -14.48
CA VAL A 47 2.56 -13.68 -14.69
C VAL A 47 1.28 -13.05 -14.17
N LEU A 48 1.29 -12.52 -12.95
CA LEU A 48 0.12 -11.84 -12.38
C LEU A 48 -0.31 -10.63 -13.21
N VAL A 49 0.63 -9.80 -13.61
CA VAL A 49 0.40 -8.64 -14.50
C VAL A 49 -0.21 -9.08 -15.83
N ALA A 50 0.26 -10.16 -16.43
CA ALA A 50 -0.30 -10.68 -17.69
C ALA A 50 -1.73 -11.22 -17.50
N LEU A 51 -2.01 -11.93 -16.41
CA LEU A 51 -3.37 -12.41 -16.11
C LEU A 51 -4.36 -11.27 -15.93
N VAL A 52 -3.94 -10.17 -15.29
CA VAL A 52 -4.76 -8.96 -15.12
C VAL A 52 -4.89 -8.19 -16.43
N ALA A 53 -3.79 -7.90 -17.12
CA ALA A 53 -3.81 -7.09 -18.35
C ALA A 53 -4.54 -7.74 -19.53
N LEU A 54 -4.70 -9.07 -19.51
CA LEU A 54 -5.46 -9.83 -20.50
C LEU A 54 -6.85 -10.22 -19.99
N ASP A 55 -7.32 -9.65 -18.89
CA ASP A 55 -8.63 -9.90 -18.29
C ASP A 55 -8.95 -11.40 -18.12
N ILE A 56 -7.92 -12.21 -17.83
CA ILE A 56 -8.06 -13.67 -17.75
C ILE A 56 -9.04 -14.06 -16.64
N PHE A 57 -9.04 -13.30 -15.53
CA PHE A 57 -9.95 -13.56 -14.44
C PHE A 57 -11.42 -13.35 -14.82
N ASP A 58 -11.70 -12.36 -15.67
CA ASP A 58 -13.05 -12.08 -16.16
C ASP A 58 -13.50 -13.11 -17.20
N HIS A 59 -12.61 -13.48 -18.13
CA HIS A 59 -12.92 -14.52 -19.10
C HIS A 59 -13.22 -15.89 -18.46
N LEU A 60 -12.63 -16.16 -17.29
CA LEU A 60 -12.83 -17.42 -16.55
C LEU A 60 -13.95 -17.33 -15.49
N ALA A 61 -14.65 -16.20 -15.37
CA ALA A 61 -15.70 -16.00 -14.38
C ALA A 61 -16.89 -16.95 -14.57
N ASP A 62 -17.28 -17.21 -15.82
CA ASP A 62 -18.41 -18.06 -16.18
C ASP A 62 -18.03 -19.55 -16.29
N GLY A 63 -16.75 -19.88 -16.13
CA GLY A 63 -16.28 -21.25 -16.04
C GLY A 63 -14.94 -21.51 -16.75
N PRO A 64 -14.40 -22.75 -16.63
CA PRO A 64 -13.06 -23.04 -17.13
C PRO A 64 -12.96 -22.96 -18.66
N MET A 65 -11.83 -22.51 -19.21
CA MET A 65 -11.61 -22.43 -20.66
C MET A 65 -10.27 -23.05 -21.07
N THR A 66 -10.16 -23.53 -22.30
CA THR A 66 -8.86 -23.98 -22.83
C THR A 66 -8.00 -22.77 -23.20
N ALA A 67 -6.67 -22.94 -23.16
CA ALA A 67 -5.74 -21.91 -23.61
C ALA A 67 -6.00 -21.49 -25.07
N ARG A 68 -6.40 -22.42 -25.94
CA ARG A 68 -6.71 -22.15 -27.35
C ARG A 68 -7.92 -21.22 -27.50
N HIS A 69 -8.99 -21.46 -26.72
CA HIS A 69 -10.19 -20.61 -26.78
C HIS A 69 -9.87 -19.21 -26.26
N LEU A 70 -9.20 -19.09 -25.11
CA LEU A 70 -8.78 -17.81 -24.57
C LEU A 70 -7.88 -17.05 -25.55
N ALA A 71 -6.89 -17.74 -26.13
CA ALA A 71 -5.96 -17.16 -27.10
C ALA A 71 -6.67 -16.61 -28.34
N HIS A 72 -7.67 -17.33 -28.87
CA HIS A 72 -8.49 -16.85 -29.99
C HIS A 72 -9.27 -15.59 -29.63
N ARG A 73 -9.87 -15.51 -28.43
CA ARG A 73 -10.61 -14.31 -27.99
C ARG A 73 -9.70 -13.09 -27.79
N LEU A 74 -8.50 -13.32 -27.27
CA LEU A 74 -7.55 -12.29 -26.89
C LEU A 74 -6.59 -11.88 -28.03
N GLY A 75 -6.58 -12.61 -29.14
CA GLY A 75 -5.64 -12.37 -30.24
C GLY A 75 -4.18 -12.66 -29.90
N VAL A 76 -3.92 -13.60 -28.98
CA VAL A 76 -2.56 -13.96 -28.53
C VAL A 76 -2.16 -15.38 -28.96
N ASN A 77 -0.87 -15.70 -28.89
CA ASN A 77 -0.39 -17.04 -29.22
C ASN A 77 -0.83 -18.08 -28.16
N ALA A 78 -1.52 -19.13 -28.59
CA ALA A 78 -2.08 -20.15 -27.70
C ALA A 78 -1.03 -20.93 -26.89
N ASN A 79 0.12 -21.26 -27.47
CA ASN A 79 1.17 -22.00 -26.77
C ASN A 79 1.84 -21.14 -25.70
N ARG A 80 2.09 -19.87 -26.00
CA ARG A 80 2.62 -18.90 -25.03
C ARG A 80 1.63 -18.64 -23.90
N LEU A 81 0.35 -18.44 -24.24
CA LEU A 81 -0.69 -18.25 -23.23
C LEU A 81 -0.83 -19.48 -22.32
N ALA A 82 -0.76 -20.70 -22.88
CA ALA A 82 -0.82 -21.93 -22.09
C ALA A 82 0.27 -21.97 -21.00
N VAL A 83 1.49 -21.54 -21.30
CA VAL A 83 2.59 -21.44 -20.31
C VAL A 83 2.23 -20.46 -19.18
N PHE A 84 1.71 -19.28 -19.52
CA PHE A 84 1.28 -18.28 -18.53
C PHE A 84 0.10 -18.74 -17.69
N LEU A 85 -0.89 -19.42 -18.29
CA LEU A 85 -2.02 -19.98 -17.55
C LEU A 85 -1.57 -21.08 -16.60
N HIS A 86 -0.62 -21.92 -17.03
CA HIS A 86 -0.04 -22.96 -16.17
C HIS A 86 0.76 -22.34 -15.01
N ALA A 87 1.57 -21.32 -15.27
CA ALA A 87 2.26 -20.57 -14.23
C ALA A 87 1.27 -19.89 -13.27
N GLY A 88 0.17 -19.31 -13.78
CA GLY A 88 -0.92 -18.76 -12.98
C GLY A 88 -1.61 -19.81 -12.10
N ALA A 89 -1.71 -21.05 -12.56
CA ALA A 89 -2.19 -22.18 -11.76
C ALA A 89 -1.17 -22.60 -10.69
N ALA A 90 0.13 -22.64 -11.01
CA ALA A 90 1.20 -22.93 -10.06
C ALA A 90 1.31 -21.86 -8.95
N LEU A 91 1.12 -20.59 -9.30
CA LEU A 91 0.98 -19.48 -8.35
C LEU A 91 -0.35 -19.53 -7.59
N GLY A 92 -1.24 -20.47 -7.92
CA GLY A 92 -2.51 -20.70 -7.24
C GLY A 92 -3.59 -19.66 -7.53
N PHE A 93 -3.45 -18.84 -8.58
CA PHE A 93 -4.50 -17.93 -9.05
C PHE A 93 -5.53 -18.66 -9.91
N LEU A 94 -5.08 -19.66 -10.67
CA LEU A 94 -5.93 -20.51 -11.51
C LEU A 94 -5.93 -21.97 -10.99
N ARG A 95 -6.78 -22.80 -11.57
CA ARG A 95 -6.80 -24.26 -11.39
C ARG A 95 -6.79 -24.95 -12.75
N VAL A 96 -6.04 -26.04 -12.85
CA VAL A 96 -6.08 -26.93 -14.01
C VAL A 96 -7.23 -27.93 -13.83
N HIS A 97 -8.06 -28.05 -14.85
CA HIS A 97 -9.16 -28.99 -14.97
C HIS A 97 -8.87 -30.02 -16.05
N ARG A 98 -9.67 -31.10 -16.10
CA ARG A 98 -9.59 -32.11 -17.16
C ARG A 98 -9.73 -31.47 -18.55
N GLY A 99 -8.99 -31.99 -19.52
CA GLY A 99 -8.99 -31.52 -20.91
C GLY A 99 -8.29 -30.17 -21.11
N ASP A 100 -7.20 -29.92 -20.38
CA ASP A 100 -6.36 -28.70 -20.48
C ASP A 100 -7.16 -27.39 -20.36
N ARG A 101 -8.14 -27.40 -19.46
CA ARG A 101 -8.97 -26.23 -19.13
C ARG A 101 -8.45 -25.56 -17.87
N TYR A 102 -8.49 -24.23 -17.86
CA TYR A 102 -8.10 -23.39 -16.73
C TYR A 102 -9.32 -22.71 -16.17
N GLY A 103 -9.50 -22.73 -14.86
CA GLY A 103 -10.58 -22.04 -14.16
C GLY A 103 -10.07 -21.18 -13.01
N LEU A 104 -10.93 -20.34 -12.45
CA LEU A 104 -10.59 -19.55 -11.27
C LEU A 104 -10.33 -20.44 -10.05
N SER A 105 -9.25 -20.13 -9.33
CA SER A 105 -9.09 -20.61 -7.96
C SER A 105 -9.83 -19.70 -6.97
N ARG A 106 -9.85 -20.08 -5.68
CA ARG A 106 -10.31 -19.19 -4.60
C ARG A 106 -9.54 -17.87 -4.57
N LYS A 107 -8.22 -17.92 -4.78
CA LYS A 107 -7.34 -16.74 -4.74
C LYS A 107 -7.54 -15.83 -5.96
N GLY A 108 -7.71 -16.40 -7.15
CA GLY A 108 -8.04 -15.64 -8.36
C GLY A 108 -9.41 -14.98 -8.27
N ALA A 109 -10.42 -15.70 -7.77
CA ALA A 109 -11.76 -15.14 -7.54
C ALA A 109 -11.75 -14.02 -6.48
N ALA A 110 -10.98 -14.19 -5.38
CA ALA A 110 -10.82 -13.15 -4.37
C ALA A 110 -10.17 -11.90 -4.94
N LEU A 111 -9.08 -12.05 -5.73
CA LEU A 111 -8.41 -10.92 -6.38
C LEU A 111 -9.37 -10.13 -7.28
N ARG A 112 -10.14 -10.84 -8.12
CA ARG A 112 -11.15 -10.24 -9.00
C ARG A 112 -12.20 -9.43 -8.23
N GLY A 113 -12.58 -9.89 -7.03
CA GLY A 113 -13.60 -9.25 -6.20
C GLY A 113 -13.16 -8.00 -5.45
N VAL A 114 -11.86 -7.67 -5.45
CA VAL A 114 -11.34 -6.49 -4.73
C VAL A 114 -11.33 -5.26 -5.67
N PRO A 115 -12.15 -4.22 -5.41
CA PRO A 115 -12.18 -3.03 -6.25
C PRO A 115 -10.82 -2.34 -6.34
N GLY A 116 -10.39 -1.98 -7.56
CA GLY A 116 -9.13 -1.27 -7.81
C GLY A 116 -7.86 -2.11 -7.68
N LEU A 117 -7.92 -3.37 -7.27
CA LEU A 117 -6.73 -4.21 -7.13
C LEU A 117 -6.07 -4.52 -8.49
N ALA A 118 -6.86 -4.70 -9.54
CA ALA A 118 -6.37 -4.88 -10.90
C ALA A 118 -5.58 -3.64 -11.37
N ASP A 119 -6.15 -2.45 -11.21
CA ASP A 119 -5.50 -1.18 -11.53
C ASP A 119 -4.19 -1.03 -10.74
N MET A 120 -4.21 -1.41 -9.46
CA MET A 120 -3.03 -1.36 -8.59
C MET A 120 -1.94 -2.29 -9.13
N ILE A 121 -2.26 -3.54 -9.46
CA ILE A 121 -1.31 -4.50 -10.05
C ILE A 121 -0.65 -3.94 -11.31
N LEU A 122 -1.41 -3.28 -12.19
CA LEU A 122 -0.88 -2.68 -13.41
C LEU A 122 0.00 -1.46 -13.14
N HIS A 123 -0.33 -0.66 -12.13
CA HIS A 123 0.46 0.51 -11.70
C HIS A 123 1.87 0.14 -11.25
N HIS A 124 2.06 -1.02 -10.61
CA HIS A 124 3.39 -1.49 -10.17
C HIS A 124 4.41 -1.64 -11.30
N ARG A 125 4.01 -1.63 -12.57
CA ARG A 125 4.94 -1.63 -13.72
C ARG A 125 5.95 -0.50 -13.68
N ALA A 126 5.58 0.68 -13.16
CA ALA A 126 6.51 1.80 -13.00
C ALA A 126 7.65 1.41 -12.06
N LEU A 127 7.32 0.96 -10.83
CA LEU A 127 8.30 0.46 -9.87
C LEU A 127 9.15 -0.69 -10.43
N TYR A 128 8.54 -1.63 -11.17
CA TYR A 128 9.30 -2.75 -11.74
C TYR A 128 10.32 -2.33 -12.79
N ARG A 129 10.06 -1.25 -13.53
CA ARG A 129 11.04 -0.67 -14.47
C ARG A 129 12.13 0.10 -13.72
N ASP A 130 11.78 0.83 -12.67
CA ASP A 130 12.75 1.50 -11.79
C ASP A 130 13.75 0.50 -11.18
N LEU A 131 13.28 -0.71 -10.89
CA LEU A 131 14.08 -1.80 -10.32
C LEU A 131 14.71 -2.74 -11.36
N GLU A 132 14.58 -2.48 -12.66
CA GLU A 132 15.19 -3.32 -13.71
C GLU A 132 16.71 -3.38 -13.59
N SER A 133 17.33 -2.27 -13.14
CA SER A 133 18.74 -2.22 -12.74
C SER A 133 18.86 -1.73 -11.28
N PRO A 134 18.87 -2.64 -10.29
CA PRO A 134 18.94 -2.25 -8.88
C PRO A 134 20.27 -1.53 -8.54
N GLU A 135 21.36 -1.81 -9.24
CA GLU A 135 22.63 -1.12 -9.03
C GLU A 135 22.56 0.34 -9.50
N SER A 136 21.85 0.60 -10.59
CA SER A 136 21.56 1.96 -11.08
C SER A 136 20.65 2.69 -10.10
N PHE A 137 19.56 2.05 -9.69
CA PHE A 137 18.60 2.57 -8.72
C PHE A 137 19.27 3.02 -7.41
N LEU A 138 20.23 2.25 -6.90
CA LEU A 138 20.96 2.59 -5.67
C LEU A 138 22.01 3.69 -5.85
N ARG A 139 22.51 3.92 -7.08
CA ARG A 139 23.57 4.90 -7.36
C ARG A 139 23.04 6.27 -7.77
N ASN A 140 21.98 6.30 -8.57
CA ASN A 140 21.63 7.47 -9.36
C ASN A 140 20.68 8.46 -8.67
N GLY A 141 20.31 8.24 -7.41
CA GLY A 141 19.37 9.13 -6.72
C GLY A 141 17.99 9.15 -7.38
N SER A 142 17.15 10.09 -6.96
CA SER A 142 15.68 10.07 -6.99
C SER A 142 14.97 10.24 -8.36
N GLU A 143 15.65 10.11 -9.50
CA GLU A 143 14.97 10.18 -10.81
C GLU A 143 14.45 8.79 -11.23
N THR A 144 13.23 8.50 -10.81
CA THR A 144 12.52 7.26 -11.14
C THR A 144 11.28 7.57 -11.97
N GLU A 145 10.75 6.58 -12.68
CA GLU A 145 9.42 6.70 -13.27
C GLU A 145 8.36 6.90 -12.18
N LEU A 146 8.48 6.19 -11.05
CA LEU A 146 7.50 6.26 -9.97
C LEU A 146 7.42 7.65 -9.32
N SER A 147 8.53 8.38 -9.17
CA SER A 147 8.53 9.74 -8.64
C SER A 147 7.73 10.70 -9.53
N GLY A 148 7.65 10.39 -10.83
CA GLY A 148 6.83 11.12 -11.80
C GLY A 148 5.32 11.06 -11.56
N PHE A 149 4.83 10.28 -10.59
CA PHE A 149 3.42 10.27 -10.17
C PHE A 149 3.12 11.18 -8.96
N TRP A 150 4.14 11.81 -8.35
CA TRP A 150 4.04 12.59 -7.09
C TRP A 150 4.34 14.09 -7.25
N PRO A 151 3.59 14.84 -8.08
CA PRO A 151 3.96 16.21 -8.43
C PRO A 151 3.73 17.20 -7.29
N TYR A 152 3.08 16.76 -6.20
CA TYR A 152 2.76 17.61 -5.05
C TYR A 152 3.84 17.62 -3.97
N VAL A 153 4.84 16.73 -4.06
CA VAL A 153 5.99 16.69 -3.15
C VAL A 153 7.25 17.06 -3.95
N GLY A 154 7.56 18.36 -3.99
CA GLY A 154 8.67 18.95 -4.75
C GLY A 154 8.22 19.72 -5.99
N ASP A 155 9.14 20.47 -6.62
CA ASP A 155 8.93 21.24 -7.87
C ASP A 155 8.82 20.32 -9.12
N ALA A 156 8.40 19.07 -8.95
CA ALA A 156 8.30 18.10 -10.03
C ALA A 156 7.20 18.50 -11.02
N ALA A 157 7.63 18.65 -12.28
CA ALA A 157 6.88 19.22 -13.38
C ALA A 157 5.50 18.60 -13.60
N GLN A 158 4.61 19.41 -14.17
CA GLN A 158 3.24 19.09 -14.56
C GLN A 158 3.09 17.69 -15.17
N ILE A 159 2.57 16.75 -14.39
CA ILE A 159 2.00 15.53 -14.92
C ILE A 159 0.80 15.93 -15.80
N GLY A 160 0.66 15.30 -16.96
CA GLY A 160 -0.54 15.46 -17.79
C GLY A 160 -1.79 15.10 -16.98
N ALA A 161 -2.82 15.95 -17.03
CA ALA A 161 -4.03 15.84 -16.20
C ALA A 161 -4.64 14.43 -16.17
N GLU A 162 -4.60 13.70 -17.29
CA GLU A 162 -5.11 12.32 -17.39
C GLU A 162 -4.33 11.31 -16.52
N GLN A 163 -3.00 11.42 -16.44
CA GLN A 163 -2.18 10.52 -15.61
C GLN A 163 -2.40 10.81 -14.13
N ALA A 164 -2.50 12.09 -13.75
CA ALA A 164 -2.84 12.50 -12.39
C ALA A 164 -4.26 12.03 -11.98
N GLU A 165 -5.23 12.10 -12.90
CA GLU A 165 -6.59 11.63 -12.67
C GLU A 165 -6.66 10.10 -12.51
N ARG A 166 -6.04 9.33 -13.43
CA ARG A 166 -5.96 7.86 -13.33
C ARG A 166 -5.33 7.42 -12.01
N TYR A 167 -4.26 8.09 -11.61
CA TYR A 167 -3.58 7.83 -10.35
C TYR A 167 -4.46 8.15 -9.13
N SER A 168 -5.12 9.31 -9.15
CA SER A 168 -6.05 9.73 -8.09
C SER A 168 -7.20 8.73 -7.93
N LEU A 169 -7.75 8.23 -9.05
CA LEU A 169 -8.78 7.19 -9.05
C LEU A 169 -8.27 5.88 -8.43
N LEU A 170 -7.06 5.47 -8.79
CA LEU A 170 -6.42 4.29 -8.23
C LEU A 170 -6.25 4.43 -6.71
N MET A 171 -5.74 5.57 -6.25
CA MET A 171 -5.57 5.82 -4.82
C MET A 171 -6.89 5.81 -4.08
N ALA A 172 -7.92 6.49 -4.59
CA ALA A 172 -9.26 6.50 -4.01
C ALA A 172 -9.84 5.08 -3.86
N ARG A 173 -9.69 4.23 -4.88
CA ARG A 173 -10.16 2.83 -4.83
C ARG A 173 -9.40 2.00 -3.80
N SER A 174 -8.07 2.15 -3.74
CA SER A 174 -7.23 1.43 -2.76
C SER A 174 -7.51 1.88 -1.31
N GLN A 175 -7.88 3.15 -1.13
CA GLN A 175 -8.09 3.77 0.18
C GLN A 175 -9.32 3.21 0.91
N ARG A 176 -10.28 2.61 0.20
CA ARG A 176 -11.43 1.95 0.84
C ARG A 176 -11.02 0.81 1.77
N LEU A 177 -10.13 -0.08 1.34
CA LEU A 177 -9.64 -1.18 2.19
C LEU A 177 -8.85 -0.66 3.38
N VAL A 178 -8.05 0.39 3.17
CA VAL A 178 -7.32 1.08 4.25
C VAL A 178 -8.32 1.60 5.26
N ALA A 179 -9.32 2.38 4.82
CA ALA A 179 -10.36 2.96 5.68
C ALA A 179 -11.12 1.89 6.47
N GLU A 180 -11.55 0.80 5.82
CA GLU A 180 -12.25 -0.30 6.49
C GLU A 180 -11.40 -0.93 7.61
N ASP A 181 -10.11 -1.18 7.36
CA ASP A 181 -9.20 -1.75 8.36
C ASP A 181 -8.84 -0.76 9.47
N THR A 182 -8.66 0.53 9.14
CA THR A 182 -8.47 1.59 10.14
C THR A 182 -9.68 1.65 11.08
N LEU A 183 -10.90 1.66 10.56
CA LEU A 183 -12.14 1.77 11.36
C LEU A 183 -12.50 0.50 12.12
N ARG A 184 -11.87 -0.65 11.80
CA ARG A 184 -11.93 -1.86 12.65
C ARG A 184 -10.97 -1.79 13.84
N GLN A 185 -9.87 -1.07 13.70
CA GLN A 185 -8.86 -0.88 14.75
C GLN A 185 -9.15 0.33 15.64
N VAL A 186 -9.85 1.34 15.10
CA VAL A 186 -10.14 2.61 15.77
C VAL A 186 -11.64 2.84 15.89
N ARG A 187 -12.09 3.09 17.12
CA ARG A 187 -13.47 3.52 17.40
C ARG A 187 -13.55 5.04 17.40
N LEU A 188 -14.56 5.59 16.72
CA LEU A 188 -14.85 7.03 16.64
C LEU A 188 -16.14 7.44 17.36
N LYS A 189 -16.72 6.56 18.19
CA LYS A 189 -18.04 6.78 18.82
C LYS A 189 -18.17 8.09 19.61
N ASN A 190 -17.08 8.57 20.22
CA ASN A 190 -17.08 9.77 21.05
C ASN A 190 -16.43 10.98 20.36
N VAL A 191 -16.09 10.87 19.08
CA VAL A 191 -15.55 11.98 18.29
C VAL A 191 -16.73 12.86 17.86
N ARG A 192 -16.63 14.17 18.09
CA ARG A 192 -17.65 15.14 17.67
C ARG A 192 -17.28 15.79 16.35
N HIS A 193 -15.99 15.98 16.09
CA HIS A 193 -15.49 16.57 14.87
C HIS A 193 -14.15 15.94 14.47
N LEU A 194 -14.15 15.23 13.34
CA LEU A 194 -12.96 14.64 12.74
C LEU A 194 -12.45 15.53 11.60
N LEU A 195 -11.17 15.90 11.66
CA LEU A 195 -10.45 16.55 10.57
C LEU A 195 -9.50 15.53 9.91
N ASP A 196 -9.67 15.27 8.62
CA ASP A 196 -8.78 14.43 7.83
C ASP A 196 -7.85 15.30 6.99
N ILE A 197 -6.55 15.27 7.32
CA ILE A 197 -5.52 16.07 6.64
C ILE A 197 -4.90 15.21 5.55
N GLY A 198 -4.79 15.73 4.33
CA GLY A 198 -4.27 14.97 3.19
C GLY A 198 -5.21 13.84 2.75
N GLY A 199 -6.52 13.99 2.97
CA GLY A 199 -7.50 12.93 2.73
C GLY A 199 -7.81 12.64 1.26
N GLY A 200 -7.20 13.37 0.32
CA GLY A 200 -7.30 13.18 -1.12
C GLY A 200 -8.74 13.27 -1.61
N SER A 201 -9.27 12.17 -2.15
CA SER A 201 -10.66 12.10 -2.63
C SER A 201 -11.71 12.09 -1.53
N GLY A 202 -11.30 12.00 -0.25
CA GLY A 202 -12.22 11.88 0.89
C GLY A 202 -12.74 10.44 1.10
N ALA A 203 -12.14 9.42 0.50
CA ALA A 203 -12.59 8.03 0.64
C ALA A 203 -12.66 7.56 2.11
N PHE A 204 -11.69 7.97 2.94
CA PHE A 204 -11.72 7.67 4.37
C PHE A 204 -12.92 8.30 5.07
N LEU A 205 -13.18 9.59 4.83
CA LEU A 205 -14.32 10.29 5.42
C LEU A 205 -15.66 9.74 4.94
N ALA A 206 -15.76 9.27 3.69
CA ALA A 206 -16.96 8.60 3.20
C ALA A 206 -17.30 7.35 4.01
N GLU A 207 -16.30 6.50 4.30
CA GLU A 207 -16.46 5.30 5.13
C GLU A 207 -16.76 5.66 6.60
N VAL A 208 -16.14 6.72 7.12
CA VAL A 208 -16.47 7.26 8.46
C VAL A 208 -17.92 7.71 8.49
N ALA A 209 -18.39 8.47 7.50
CA ALA A 209 -19.74 9.01 7.44
C ALA A 209 -20.79 7.91 7.41
N GLN A 210 -20.54 6.81 6.69
CA GLN A 210 -21.44 5.65 6.62
C GLN A 210 -21.51 4.90 7.95
N ARG A 211 -20.40 4.77 8.67
CA ARG A 211 -20.31 3.98 9.90
C ARG A 211 -20.63 4.76 11.18
N TYR A 212 -20.38 6.07 11.18
CA TYR A 212 -20.52 6.95 12.34
C TYR A 212 -21.38 8.16 11.94
N PRO A 213 -22.69 8.17 12.30
CA PRO A 213 -23.61 9.23 11.89
C PRO A 213 -23.44 10.54 12.70
N ALA A 214 -22.79 10.49 13.86
CA ALA A 214 -22.71 11.60 14.80
C ALA A 214 -21.65 12.68 14.47
N PRO A 215 -20.38 12.36 14.15
CA PRO A 215 -19.36 13.39 14.00
C PRO A 215 -19.61 14.30 12.80
N ARG A 216 -19.24 15.57 12.94
CA ARG A 216 -18.92 16.46 11.82
C ARG A 216 -17.59 16.02 11.22
N LEU A 217 -17.44 16.16 9.92
CA LEU A 217 -16.27 15.70 9.17
C LEU A 217 -15.71 16.86 8.34
N THR A 218 -14.40 17.11 8.45
CA THR A 218 -13.71 18.10 7.62
C THR A 218 -12.59 17.42 6.84
N LEU A 219 -12.62 17.54 5.52
CA LEU A 219 -11.50 17.20 4.66
C LEU A 219 -10.61 18.43 4.51
N PHE A 220 -9.31 18.29 4.72
CA PHE A 220 -8.31 19.33 4.43
C PHE A 220 -7.25 18.80 3.49
N ASP A 221 -7.22 19.33 2.26
CA ASP A 221 -6.31 18.87 1.21
C ASP A 221 -5.93 20.03 0.27
N LEU A 222 -5.04 19.79 -0.69
CA LEU A 222 -4.60 20.80 -1.63
C LEU A 222 -5.75 21.33 -2.50
N PRO A 223 -5.71 22.60 -2.96
CA PRO A 223 -6.77 23.18 -3.79
C PRO A 223 -7.14 22.34 -5.03
N GLN A 224 -6.17 21.66 -5.63
CA GLN A 224 -6.32 20.87 -6.85
C GLN A 224 -7.21 19.63 -6.66
N THR A 225 -7.27 19.05 -5.46
CA THR A 225 -8.05 17.83 -5.17
C THR A 225 -9.50 18.14 -4.77
N ARG A 226 -9.81 19.40 -4.44
CA ARG A 226 -11.10 19.83 -3.89
C ARG A 226 -12.30 19.43 -4.73
N SER A 227 -12.27 19.70 -6.05
CA SER A 227 -13.42 19.46 -6.94
C SER A 227 -13.78 17.96 -7.01
N ALA A 228 -12.76 17.11 -7.16
CA ALA A 228 -12.93 15.66 -7.21
C ALA A 228 -13.42 15.11 -5.86
N ALA A 229 -12.85 15.60 -4.76
CA ALA A 229 -13.26 15.18 -3.42
C ALA A 229 -14.71 15.59 -3.10
N GLN A 230 -15.08 16.84 -3.41
CA GLN A 230 -16.45 17.33 -3.22
C GLN A 230 -17.45 16.52 -4.04
N SER A 231 -17.19 16.29 -5.33
CA SER A 231 -18.06 15.48 -6.20
C SER A 231 -18.23 14.05 -5.64
N TYR A 232 -17.13 13.45 -5.16
CA TYR A 232 -17.16 12.10 -4.57
C TYR A 232 -17.99 12.07 -3.27
N LEU A 233 -17.78 13.04 -2.38
CA LEU A 233 -18.44 13.11 -1.07
C LEU A 233 -19.92 13.50 -1.17
N GLU A 234 -20.31 14.32 -2.15
CA GLU A 234 -21.71 14.63 -2.44
C GLU A 234 -22.48 13.36 -2.86
N GLY A 235 -21.83 12.47 -3.62
CA GLY A 235 -22.40 11.17 -4.00
C GLY A 235 -22.66 10.21 -2.82
N VAL A 236 -22.10 10.48 -1.64
CA VAL A 236 -22.35 9.68 -0.42
C VAL A 236 -23.67 10.05 0.26
N GLY A 237 -24.30 11.17 -0.14
CA GLY A 237 -25.61 11.59 0.37
C GLY A 237 -25.58 12.12 1.81
N GLN A 238 -24.43 12.59 2.29
CA GLN A 238 -24.22 13.08 3.66
C GLN A 238 -23.53 14.45 3.73
N SER A 239 -23.75 15.27 2.70
CA SER A 239 -23.07 16.56 2.48
C SER A 239 -23.22 17.53 3.66
N ASP A 240 -24.35 17.52 4.37
CA ASP A 240 -24.61 18.45 5.49
C ASP A 240 -23.61 18.31 6.66
N ARG A 241 -22.92 17.18 6.76
CA ARG A 241 -21.94 16.91 7.83
C ARG A 241 -20.50 16.93 7.36
N ILE A 242 -20.25 17.08 6.06
CA ILE A 242 -18.92 16.99 5.46
C ILE A 242 -18.55 18.34 4.87
N THR A 243 -17.44 18.92 5.32
CA THR A 243 -16.91 20.18 4.80
C THR A 243 -15.56 19.94 4.14
N CYS A 244 -15.38 20.41 2.90
CA CYS A 244 -14.08 20.37 2.22
C CYS A 244 -13.39 21.74 2.34
N THR A 245 -12.22 21.76 2.97
CA THR A 245 -11.36 22.94 3.11
C THR A 245 -10.07 22.72 2.32
N SER A 246 -9.58 23.75 1.65
CA SER A 246 -8.33 23.64 0.88
C SER A 246 -7.17 24.35 1.55
N GLY A 247 -5.99 23.74 1.49
CA GLY A 247 -4.73 24.31 1.96
C GLY A 247 -3.59 23.29 1.95
N SER A 248 -2.37 23.77 2.10
CA SER A 248 -1.17 22.95 2.28
C SER A 248 -0.86 22.83 3.76
N PHE A 249 -0.87 21.62 4.32
CA PHE A 249 -0.47 21.43 5.73
C PHE A 249 1.00 21.83 5.96
N ALA A 250 1.82 21.93 4.91
CA ALA A 250 3.21 22.35 5.03
C ALA A 250 3.34 23.86 5.29
N ARG A 251 2.44 24.68 4.71
CA ARG A 251 2.55 26.15 4.73
C ARG A 251 1.42 26.84 5.49
N ASP A 252 0.19 26.33 5.37
CA ASP A 252 -1.02 27.00 5.81
C ASP A 252 -1.49 26.49 7.18
N PRO A 253 -2.12 27.33 8.03
CA PRO A 253 -2.68 26.86 9.30
C PRO A 253 -3.73 25.77 9.10
N LEU A 254 -3.84 24.85 10.07
CA LEU A 254 -4.84 23.77 10.02
C LEU A 254 -6.21 24.30 10.47
N PRO A 255 -7.34 23.75 9.94
CA PRO A 255 -8.67 24.07 10.42
C PRO A 255 -8.83 23.78 11.93
N ALA A 256 -9.39 24.72 12.67
CA ALA A 256 -9.59 24.59 14.11
C ALA A 256 -10.91 23.87 14.47
N GLY A 257 -11.01 23.41 15.72
CA GLY A 257 -12.25 22.91 16.33
C GLY A 257 -12.53 21.42 16.14
N ALA A 258 -11.60 20.66 15.56
CA ALA A 258 -11.65 19.20 15.55
C ALA A 258 -11.19 18.63 16.89
N ASP A 259 -11.88 17.60 17.40
CA ASP A 259 -11.45 16.84 18.59
C ASP A 259 -10.76 15.52 18.24
N ALA A 260 -10.76 15.15 16.95
CA ALA A 260 -9.86 14.16 16.39
C ALA A 260 -9.27 14.62 15.05
N ILE A 261 -8.02 14.26 14.79
CA ILE A 261 -7.35 14.46 13.51
C ILE A 261 -6.88 13.10 12.97
N SER A 262 -7.10 12.85 11.67
CA SER A 262 -6.56 11.70 10.95
C SER A 262 -5.49 12.08 9.93
N LEU A 263 -4.49 11.21 9.83
CA LEU A 263 -3.40 11.22 8.86
C LEU A 263 -3.36 9.83 8.20
N ILE A 264 -4.08 9.68 7.08
CA ILE A 264 -4.22 8.39 6.39
C ILE A 264 -3.30 8.37 5.18
N ARG A 265 -2.23 7.57 5.21
CA ARG A 265 -1.17 7.52 4.20
C ARG A 265 -0.55 8.90 3.89
N VAL A 266 -0.31 9.69 4.93
CA VAL A 266 0.29 11.02 4.81
C VAL A 266 1.78 10.99 5.14
N LEU A 267 2.17 10.42 6.28
CA LEU A 267 3.56 10.54 6.74
C LEU A 267 4.53 9.77 5.85
N TYR A 268 4.05 8.65 5.31
CA TYR A 268 4.75 7.79 4.35
C TYR A 268 5.27 8.55 3.12
N ASP A 269 4.66 9.67 2.73
CA ASP A 269 5.05 10.51 1.58
C ASP A 269 6.12 11.57 1.91
N HIS A 270 6.53 11.69 3.17
CA HIS A 270 7.31 12.82 3.64
C HIS A 270 8.52 12.42 4.48
N ASP A 271 9.55 13.27 4.45
CA ASP A 271 10.73 13.18 5.31
C ASP A 271 10.43 13.47 6.79
N ASP A 272 11.40 13.17 7.66
CA ASP A 272 11.22 13.32 9.11
C ASP A 272 11.00 14.77 9.54
N GLU A 273 11.61 15.73 8.81
CA GLU A 273 11.50 17.16 9.13
C GLU A 273 10.08 17.67 8.87
N THR A 274 9.48 17.28 7.74
CA THR A 274 8.10 17.61 7.39
C THR A 274 7.11 16.94 8.31
N VAL A 275 7.32 15.66 8.64
CA VAL A 275 6.49 14.93 9.61
C VAL A 275 6.55 15.59 11.00
N HIS A 276 7.72 16.00 11.46
CA HIS A 276 7.87 16.66 12.75
C HIS A 276 7.11 18.01 12.80
N ARG A 277 7.23 18.84 11.75
CA ARG A 277 6.45 20.08 11.62
C ARG A 277 4.95 19.82 11.60
N LEU A 278 4.51 18.79 10.87
CA LEU A 278 3.11 18.42 10.80
C LEU A 278 2.57 18.01 12.17
N PHE A 279 3.31 17.20 12.92
CA PHE A 279 2.91 16.81 14.28
C PHE A 279 2.81 17.99 15.23
N ALA A 280 3.72 18.97 15.16
CA ALA A 280 3.59 20.21 15.95
C ALA A 280 2.28 20.95 15.62
N LYS A 281 1.94 21.12 14.35
CA LYS A 281 0.69 21.77 13.92
C LYS A 281 -0.56 21.01 14.35
N VAL A 282 -0.53 19.69 14.24
CA VAL A 282 -1.62 18.81 14.68
C VAL A 282 -1.78 18.88 16.20
N PHE A 283 -0.68 18.93 16.95
CA PHE A 283 -0.68 19.12 18.39
C PHE A 283 -1.32 20.46 18.76
N ASP A 284 -0.96 21.55 18.09
CA ASP A 284 -1.53 22.88 18.35
C ASP A 284 -3.03 22.95 18.03
N ALA A 285 -3.45 22.32 16.92
CA ALA A 285 -4.84 22.33 16.47
C ALA A 285 -5.80 21.51 17.35
N LEU A 286 -5.29 20.46 18.01
CA LEU A 286 -6.11 19.61 18.88
C LEU A 286 -6.39 20.31 20.23
N PRO A 287 -7.61 20.18 20.79
CA PRO A 287 -7.86 20.54 22.18
C PRO A 287 -7.19 19.56 23.15
N PRO A 288 -7.03 19.90 24.43
CA PRO A 288 -6.63 18.93 25.45
C PRO A 288 -7.54 17.69 25.44
N GLY A 289 -6.96 16.50 25.50
CA GLY A 289 -7.66 15.22 25.31
C GLY A 289 -8.03 14.88 23.86
N GLY A 290 -7.70 15.76 22.91
CA GLY A 290 -7.90 15.54 21.48
C GLY A 290 -7.04 14.40 20.95
N ARG A 291 -7.52 13.73 19.91
CA ARG A 291 -6.93 12.47 19.42
C ARG A 291 -6.30 12.60 18.04
N LEU A 292 -5.12 12.04 17.87
CA LEU A 292 -4.50 11.82 16.57
C LEU A 292 -4.62 10.35 16.16
N ILE A 293 -4.94 10.11 14.89
CA ILE A 293 -5.04 8.78 14.27
C ILE A 293 -4.16 8.77 13.03
N ILE A 294 -3.18 7.88 12.97
CA ILE A 294 -2.31 7.67 11.82
C ILE A 294 -2.59 6.27 11.29
N SER A 295 -2.78 6.14 9.97
CA SER A 295 -2.99 4.84 9.34
C SER A 295 -2.27 4.75 8.00
N GLU A 296 -1.28 3.89 7.93
CA GLU A 296 -0.45 3.68 6.74
C GLU A 296 0.31 2.35 6.83
N PRO A 297 0.87 1.84 5.73
CA PRO A 297 1.86 0.77 5.81
C PRO A 297 3.06 1.22 6.66
N MET A 298 3.48 0.39 7.61
CA MET A 298 4.57 0.70 8.54
C MET A 298 5.63 -0.40 8.48
N SER A 299 6.90 -0.03 8.55
CA SER A 299 8.01 -1.00 8.54
C SER A 299 8.03 -1.86 9.81
N GLY A 300 8.75 -2.98 9.72
CA GLY A 300 9.00 -3.86 10.86
C GLY A 300 9.94 -3.27 11.93
N GLY A 301 10.61 -2.15 11.64
CA GLY A 301 11.60 -1.55 12.54
C GLY A 301 12.79 -2.48 12.76
N ASP A 302 13.14 -2.74 14.02
CA ASP A 302 14.23 -3.67 14.40
C ASP A 302 13.95 -5.13 14.01
N HIS A 303 12.70 -5.44 13.64
CA HIS A 303 12.28 -6.75 13.18
C HIS A 303 11.65 -6.64 11.79
N PRO A 304 12.46 -6.62 10.71
CA PRO A 304 11.96 -6.45 9.34
C PRO A 304 10.81 -7.39 9.01
N ASP A 305 9.76 -6.83 8.42
CA ASP A 305 8.58 -7.53 7.98
C ASP A 305 8.65 -7.72 6.45
N PRO A 306 8.60 -8.96 5.94
CA PRO A 306 8.78 -9.24 4.52
C PRO A 306 7.78 -8.53 3.60
N ILE A 307 6.61 -8.15 4.10
CA ILE A 307 5.61 -7.47 3.30
C ILE A 307 5.93 -5.99 3.26
N THR A 308 6.22 -5.37 4.40
CA THR A 308 6.37 -3.91 4.45
C THR A 308 7.76 -3.44 4.07
N ASP A 309 8.81 -4.20 4.41
CA ASP A 309 10.20 -3.79 4.18
C ASP A 309 10.73 -4.21 2.80
N VAL A 310 10.18 -5.26 2.18
CA VAL A 310 10.53 -5.63 0.80
C VAL A 310 9.78 -4.78 -0.21
N TYR A 311 8.54 -4.42 0.09
CA TYR A 311 7.70 -3.71 -0.87
C TYR A 311 7.56 -2.21 -0.56
N PHE A 312 6.91 -1.85 0.54
CA PHE A 312 6.57 -0.44 0.82
C PHE A 312 7.81 0.43 1.04
N ALA A 313 8.85 -0.07 1.72
CA ALA A 313 10.09 0.68 1.88
C ALA A 313 10.79 0.97 0.54
N ILE A 314 10.85 -0.02 -0.36
CA ILE A 314 11.43 0.15 -1.70
C ILE A 314 10.55 1.07 -2.55
N TYR A 315 9.22 0.93 -2.46
CA TYR A 315 8.29 1.83 -3.14
C TYR A 315 8.49 3.28 -2.68
N THR A 316 8.61 3.57 -1.37
CA THR A 316 8.91 4.94 -0.89
C THR A 316 10.23 5.47 -1.40
N LEU A 317 11.25 4.60 -1.42
CA LEU A 317 12.56 4.99 -1.93
C LEU A 317 12.47 5.35 -3.42
N ALA A 318 11.70 4.57 -4.19
CA ALA A 318 11.45 4.87 -5.59
C ALA A 318 10.59 6.14 -5.77
N MET A 319 9.69 6.49 -4.85
CA MET A 319 8.97 7.78 -4.93
C MET A 319 9.88 9.01 -4.73
N GLY A 320 11.06 8.84 -4.15
CA GLY A 320 12.08 9.88 -3.97
C GLY A 320 11.87 10.81 -2.76
N THR A 321 10.66 10.89 -2.20
CA THR A 321 10.31 11.82 -1.11
C THR A 321 9.73 11.16 0.14
N GLY A 322 9.29 9.91 0.02
CA GLY A 322 8.65 9.15 1.08
C GLY A 322 9.62 8.39 1.99
N LYS A 323 9.15 8.05 3.19
CA LYS A 323 9.87 7.18 4.13
C LYS A 323 8.91 6.28 4.88
N THR A 324 9.05 4.97 4.66
CA THR A 324 8.33 3.97 5.46
C THR A 324 8.92 3.92 6.87
N ARG A 325 8.11 4.21 7.89
CA ARG A 325 8.50 4.21 9.31
C ARG A 325 7.80 3.08 10.06
N SER A 326 8.43 2.59 11.11
CA SER A 326 7.80 1.64 12.01
C SER A 326 6.85 2.36 12.97
N ALA A 327 5.92 1.61 13.56
CA ALA A 327 5.04 2.15 14.60
C ALA A 327 5.83 2.73 15.78
N ALA A 328 7.00 2.15 16.11
CA ALA A 328 7.89 2.65 17.15
C ALA A 328 8.49 4.01 16.80
N GLN A 329 9.05 4.15 15.59
CA GLN A 329 9.61 5.42 15.10
C GLN A 329 8.56 6.53 15.03
N ILE A 330 7.34 6.22 14.57
CA ILE A 330 6.22 7.16 14.59
C ILE A 330 5.88 7.56 16.03
N SER A 331 5.89 6.60 16.97
CA SER A 331 5.61 6.86 18.38
C SER A 331 6.66 7.78 19.03
N GLU A 332 7.94 7.62 18.68
CA GLU A 332 9.02 8.48 19.15
C GLU A 332 8.84 9.93 18.66
N LEU A 333 8.53 10.12 17.37
CA LEU A 333 8.25 11.43 16.80
C LEU A 333 7.03 12.09 17.46
N LEU A 334 5.97 11.32 17.72
CA LEU A 334 4.79 11.81 18.44
C LEU A 334 5.10 12.22 19.88
N ALA A 335 5.87 11.42 20.60
CA ALA A 335 6.28 11.72 21.97
C ALA A 335 7.14 12.99 22.03
N ALA A 336 8.04 13.17 21.05
CA ALA A 336 8.84 14.38 20.92
C ALA A 336 7.99 15.64 20.66
N SER A 337 6.83 15.50 20.02
CA SER A 337 5.84 16.57 19.83
C SER A 337 4.87 16.74 21.02
N GLY A 338 5.06 16.01 22.12
CA GLY A 338 4.28 16.16 23.36
C GLY A 338 3.03 15.28 23.45
N PHE A 339 2.77 14.41 22.47
CA PHE A 339 1.66 13.47 22.54
C PHE A 339 1.90 12.38 23.60
N VAL A 340 0.82 11.95 24.25
CA VAL A 340 0.80 10.89 25.27
C VAL A 340 -0.17 9.77 24.89
N GLN A 341 -0.19 8.70 25.69
CA GLN A 341 -1.08 7.53 25.47
C GLN A 341 -0.97 6.97 24.04
N ILE A 342 0.25 6.86 23.54
CA ILE A 342 0.52 6.37 22.20
C ILE A 342 0.27 4.86 22.16
N ALA A 343 -0.55 4.43 21.22
CA ALA A 343 -0.95 3.03 21.06
C ALA A 343 -0.87 2.60 19.60
N HIS A 344 -0.47 1.35 19.37
CA HIS A 344 -0.46 0.71 18.07
C HIS A 344 -1.33 -0.57 18.12
N PRO A 345 -2.64 -0.47 17.84
CA PRO A 345 -3.52 -1.64 17.80
C PRO A 345 -2.96 -2.73 16.89
N LYS A 346 -3.25 -4.00 17.21
CA LYS A 346 -2.78 -5.12 16.38
C LYS A 346 -3.39 -5.00 14.98
N PRO A 347 -2.57 -4.91 13.91
CA PRO A 347 -3.08 -4.78 12.56
C PRO A 347 -3.80 -6.05 12.12
N LEU A 348 -4.90 -5.88 11.40
CA LEU A 348 -5.63 -6.99 10.78
C LEU A 348 -4.86 -7.55 9.59
N ARG A 349 -4.40 -6.65 8.71
CA ARG A 349 -3.67 -6.93 7.48
C ARG A 349 -2.53 -5.91 7.35
N ARG A 350 -1.33 -6.26 7.83
CA ARG A 350 -0.15 -5.38 7.77
C ARG A 350 0.17 -4.87 6.35
N TYR A 351 -0.12 -5.70 5.35
CA TYR A 351 0.02 -5.38 3.93
C TYR A 351 -1.00 -4.35 3.40
N ILE A 352 -2.01 -3.99 4.18
CA ILE A 352 -2.97 -2.93 3.86
C ILE A 352 -2.63 -1.67 4.68
N THR A 353 -2.65 -1.79 6.02
CA THR A 353 -2.38 -0.67 6.91
C THR A 353 -2.11 -1.14 8.34
N SER A 354 -1.28 -0.36 9.04
CA SER A 354 -1.14 -0.39 10.50
C SER A 354 -1.58 0.95 11.07
N VAL A 355 -2.00 0.95 12.34
CA VAL A 355 -2.53 2.13 13.00
C VAL A 355 -1.65 2.53 14.17
N VAL A 356 -1.38 3.84 14.30
CA VAL A 356 -0.89 4.46 15.53
C VAL A 356 -1.89 5.53 15.97
N THR A 357 -2.20 5.59 17.24
CA THR A 357 -3.06 6.64 17.82
C THR A 357 -2.38 7.28 19.00
N ALA A 358 -2.63 8.57 19.23
CA ALA A 358 -2.09 9.30 20.36
C ALA A 358 -3.07 10.37 20.85
N ILE A 359 -2.84 10.88 22.05
CA ILE A 359 -3.70 11.87 22.72
C ILE A 359 -2.88 13.11 23.08
N LYS A 360 -3.44 14.30 22.83
CA LYS A 360 -2.89 15.54 23.39
C LYS A 360 -3.17 15.57 24.90
N PRO A 361 -2.16 15.75 25.76
CA PRO A 361 -2.38 15.79 27.21
C PRO A 361 -3.35 16.91 27.61
N GLY A 362 -3.95 16.71 28.79
CA GLY A 362 -4.94 17.61 29.42
C GLY A 362 -4.37 18.95 29.85
#